data_AF-A0A2B4RCF1-F1
#
_entry.id   AF-A0A2B4RCF1-F1
#
_cell.length_a   1.000
_cell.length_b   1.000
_cell.length_c   1.000
_cell.angle_alpha   90.00
_cell.angle_beta   90.00
_cell.angle_gamma   90.00
#
_symmetry.space_group_name_H-M   'P 1'
#
loop_
_entity.id
_entity.type
_entity.pdbx_description
1 polymer ?
#
loop_
_entity_poly.entity_id
_entity_poly.type
_entity_poly.pdbx_seq_one_letter_code
_entity_poly.pdbx_strand_id
1 'polypeptide(L)'
;MTVIAEPDAGGRTNRSILGKLKMTTTLRKKQSIFHIKNSEDDLCQARAIRLTKAFLYKYDDKEGYNYYKNLQHYPNTLTRCAKYLHREAGVPEGPCGREELKKLQEYLAPDYKLKVMNVHYPYCITFEGTVTAPKTIRLLFESDQEGEGHYHGCTSYSDFMERSYFFDACNRGFNTEDFRHNPCEDPTQEEQIRYVDVTLEYPWVNKYGECPVGHPTIHLAPENQDPYAFNGLMKVDIFPPTHLFNPVLPHRQKIGFAFKLTFPLCRTCVQQESTKTLDERNYVCPHTDEERMLTGQNPSNNASKIQDIRVLSPELVEVVAKQVAEDPDKGRATNVFIAAFTTCQARLKLYESLEILQERVLYYDTDSVVYKWKPGGKEIALGDYLDDMTNEQDQGDHIVEFISAGAKNYGYVTAKGKSCVKVKGFSLNVRGMAQLNYEVMKQNILDEIRPPLGVPRKTDIVKPCILSTIP
;
A
#
# COMPACT_ATOMS: atom_id res chain seq x y z
N MET A 1 20.15 12.50 17.36
CA MET A 1 20.56 11.09 17.52
C MET A 1 19.30 10.37 17.96
N THR A 2 18.59 9.76 17.03
CA THR A 2 17.22 9.25 17.25
C THR A 2 17.34 7.80 17.70
N VAL A 3 17.18 7.57 19.01
CA VAL A 3 17.10 6.22 19.58
C VAL A 3 15.66 5.75 19.38
N ILE A 4 15.49 4.70 18.59
CA ILE A 4 14.24 3.96 18.45
C ILE A 4 14.14 3.07 19.69
N ALA A 5 13.28 3.42 20.63
CA ALA A 5 12.96 2.54 21.75
C ALA A 5 11.99 1.44 21.30
N GLU A 6 12.41 0.19 21.50
CA GLU A 6 11.61 -1.01 21.35
C GLU A 6 10.53 -1.08 22.43
N PRO A 7 9.29 -1.51 22.13
CA PRO A 7 8.38 -1.95 23.17
C PRO A 7 8.69 -3.40 23.55
N ASP A 8 9.20 -3.59 24.76
CA ASP A 8 9.12 -4.86 25.48
C ASP A 8 7.78 -4.95 26.23
N ALA A 9 6.90 -5.85 25.80
CA ALA A 9 5.81 -6.37 26.62
C ALA A 9 5.53 -7.83 26.24
N GLY A 10 5.56 -8.70 27.26
CA GLY A 10 5.71 -10.15 27.12
C GLY A 10 4.55 -10.93 26.48
N GLY A 11 4.91 -12.07 25.87
CA GLY A 11 3.98 -13.11 25.42
C GLY A 11 4.31 -13.70 24.04
N ARG A 12 5.24 -14.68 24.00
CA ARG A 12 5.64 -15.52 22.85
C ARG A 12 6.17 -14.78 21.58
N THR A 13 7.50 -14.82 21.47
CA THR A 13 8.37 -14.50 20.32
C THR A 13 8.29 -13.07 19.75
N ASN A 14 9.07 -12.23 20.42
CA ASN A 14 9.38 -10.84 20.12
C ASN A 14 10.28 -10.67 18.85
N ARG A 15 9.89 -11.16 17.66
CA ARG A 15 10.75 -11.06 16.44
C ARG A 15 10.01 -10.85 15.12
N SER A 16 8.95 -10.04 15.10
CA SER A 16 8.52 -9.51 13.80
C SER A 16 9.58 -8.54 13.28
N ILE A 17 10.29 -8.93 12.22
CA ILE A 17 11.36 -8.13 11.59
C ILE A 17 10.93 -7.58 10.24
N LEU A 18 9.92 -8.18 9.62
CA LEU A 18 9.28 -7.66 8.42
C LEU A 18 8.71 -6.27 8.71
N GLY A 19 9.18 -5.27 7.95
CA GLY A 19 8.63 -3.92 7.95
C GLY A 19 9.39 -2.96 8.86
N LYS A 20 10.25 -3.54 9.70
CA LYS A 20 11.16 -2.86 10.61
C LYS A 20 12.59 -2.82 10.08
N LEU A 21 13.00 -3.84 9.34
CA LEU A 21 14.34 -3.95 8.74
C LEU A 21 14.27 -3.86 7.21
N LYS A 22 15.36 -3.43 6.59
CA LYS A 22 15.55 -3.49 5.12
C LYS A 22 15.36 -4.93 4.63
N MET A 23 14.76 -5.10 3.45
CA MET A 23 14.42 -6.43 2.91
C MET A 23 15.66 -7.31 2.76
N THR A 24 16.74 -6.80 2.19
CA THR A 24 18.04 -7.49 2.10
C THR A 24 18.56 -8.04 3.44
N THR A 25 18.33 -7.30 4.54
CA THR A 25 18.71 -7.76 5.89
C THR A 25 17.74 -8.82 6.40
N THR A 26 16.45 -8.66 6.14
CA THR A 26 15.41 -9.63 6.51
C THR A 26 15.64 -10.96 5.83
N LEU A 27 15.93 -10.95 4.53
CA LEU A 27 16.20 -12.15 3.73
C LEU A 27 17.40 -12.96 4.26
N ARG A 28 18.42 -12.28 4.82
CA ARG A 28 19.60 -12.92 5.43
C ARG A 28 19.34 -13.48 6.83
N LYS A 29 18.44 -12.86 7.60
CA LYS A 29 18.15 -13.27 8.99
C LYS A 29 17.14 -14.41 9.09
N LYS A 30 16.24 -14.54 8.11
CA LYS A 30 15.19 -15.57 8.09
C LYS A 30 15.77 -16.95 7.79
N GLN A 31 15.49 -17.92 8.67
CA GLN A 31 15.94 -19.30 8.52
C GLN A 31 15.19 -20.05 7.40
N SER A 32 13.98 -19.60 7.06
CA SER A 32 13.19 -20.17 5.96
C SER A 32 13.78 -19.93 4.58
N ILE A 33 14.79 -19.07 4.44
CA ILE A 33 15.27 -18.56 3.16
C ILE A 33 16.64 -19.15 2.83
N PHE A 34 16.76 -19.66 1.61
CA PHE A 34 18.04 -19.97 1.00
C PHE A 34 18.55 -18.76 0.24
N HIS A 35 19.37 -17.96 0.93
CA HIS A 35 20.02 -16.82 0.33
C HIS A 35 21.02 -17.27 -0.75
N ILE A 36 20.59 -17.21 -2.00
CA ILE A 36 21.46 -17.38 -3.17
C ILE A 36 22.31 -16.12 -3.34
N LYS A 37 23.61 -16.29 -3.56
CA LYS A 37 24.49 -15.19 -4.00
C LYS A 37 24.36 -15.07 -5.51
N ASN A 38 24.09 -13.87 -6.02
CA ASN A 38 24.24 -13.64 -7.45
C ASN A 38 25.74 -13.54 -7.73
N SER A 39 26.30 -14.54 -8.40
CA SER A 39 27.52 -14.33 -9.18
C SER A 39 27.11 -13.68 -10.49
N GLU A 40 28.02 -13.00 -11.18
CA GLU A 40 27.82 -12.30 -12.47
C GLU A 40 27.36 -13.21 -13.64
N ASP A 41 26.74 -14.35 -13.36
CA ASP A 41 26.31 -15.37 -14.32
C ASP A 41 24.79 -15.56 -14.41
N ASP A 42 24.00 -14.77 -13.67
CA ASP A 42 22.52 -14.75 -13.69
C ASP A 42 21.80 -16.08 -13.42
N LEU A 43 22.49 -17.06 -12.85
CA LEU A 43 21.93 -18.39 -12.55
C LEU A 43 21.22 -18.46 -11.19
N CYS A 44 20.90 -17.32 -10.56
CA CYS A 44 20.30 -17.28 -9.23
C CYS A 44 19.01 -18.11 -9.15
N GLN A 45 18.19 -18.06 -10.19
CA GLN A 45 16.92 -18.77 -10.29
C GLN A 45 17.09 -20.28 -10.31
N ALA A 46 17.94 -20.83 -11.18
CA ALA A 46 18.18 -22.26 -11.22
C ALA A 46 18.91 -22.79 -9.98
N ARG A 47 19.79 -21.99 -9.37
CA ARG A 47 20.39 -22.33 -8.06
C ARG A 47 19.31 -22.40 -6.98
N ALA A 48 18.39 -21.44 -6.94
CA ALA A 48 17.29 -21.42 -6.00
C ALA A 48 16.37 -22.65 -6.18
N ILE A 49 16.01 -23.00 -7.43
CA ILE A 49 15.23 -24.19 -7.75
C ILE A 49 15.95 -25.45 -7.29
N ARG A 50 17.22 -25.64 -7.68
CA ARG A 50 18.00 -26.85 -7.34
C ARG A 50 18.13 -27.05 -5.83
N LEU A 51 18.49 -26.00 -5.11
CA LEU A 51 18.69 -26.07 -3.67
C LEU A 51 17.37 -26.31 -2.92
N THR A 52 16.30 -25.63 -3.33
CA THR A 52 14.96 -25.82 -2.74
C THR A 52 14.42 -27.21 -3.06
N LYS A 53 14.60 -27.69 -4.29
CA LYS A 53 14.25 -29.06 -4.69
C LYS A 53 14.99 -30.08 -3.83
N ALA A 54 16.30 -29.94 -3.61
CA ALA A 54 17.06 -30.85 -2.76
C ALA A 54 16.60 -30.83 -1.29
N PHE A 55 16.22 -29.66 -0.78
CA PHE A 55 15.68 -29.54 0.58
C PHE A 55 14.40 -30.36 0.77
N LEU A 56 13.55 -30.49 -0.26
CA LEU A 56 12.30 -31.27 -0.18
C LEU A 56 12.51 -32.78 0.02
N TYR A 57 13.75 -33.28 -0.12
CA TYR A 57 14.13 -34.69 0.03
C TYR A 57 15.13 -34.93 1.18
N LYS A 58 15.52 -33.88 1.92
CA LYS A 58 16.56 -34.02 2.96
C LYS A 58 16.17 -34.96 4.12
N TYR A 59 14.89 -35.28 4.24
CA TYR A 59 14.33 -36.15 5.27
C TYR A 59 13.87 -37.51 4.73
N ASP A 60 13.98 -37.74 3.42
CA ASP A 60 13.51 -38.97 2.80
C ASP A 60 14.51 -40.10 3.08
N ASP A 61 15.81 -39.85 2.88
CA ASP A 61 16.90 -40.78 3.21
C ASP A 61 18.25 -40.06 3.49
N LYS A 62 19.28 -40.85 3.83
CA LYS A 62 20.63 -40.35 4.10
C LYS A 62 21.31 -39.74 2.87
N GLU A 63 21.00 -40.24 1.67
CA GLU A 63 21.58 -39.75 0.41
C GLU A 63 21.01 -38.38 0.06
N GLY A 64 19.70 -38.18 0.20
CA GLY A 64 19.00 -36.91 0.04
C GLY A 64 19.51 -35.86 1.02
N TYR A 65 19.71 -36.22 2.29
CA TYR A 65 20.34 -35.33 3.26
C TYR A 65 21.76 -34.91 2.84
N ASN A 66 22.58 -35.87 2.44
CA ASN A 66 23.96 -35.61 1.99
C ASN A 66 23.99 -34.76 0.71
N TYR A 67 23.09 -35.03 -0.23
CA TYR A 67 22.96 -34.26 -1.47
C TYR A 67 22.58 -32.81 -1.20
N TYR A 68 21.57 -32.58 -0.35
CA TYR A 68 21.20 -31.23 0.09
C TYR A 68 22.36 -30.51 0.77
N LYS A 69 23.05 -31.18 1.71
CA LYS A 69 24.22 -30.60 2.40
C LYS A 69 25.36 -30.28 1.43
N ASN A 70 25.60 -31.13 0.45
CA ASN A 70 26.60 -30.90 -0.59
C ASN A 70 26.29 -29.62 -1.38
N LEU A 71 25.05 -29.45 -1.85
CA LEU A 71 24.63 -28.24 -2.56
C LEU A 71 24.72 -26.98 -1.69
N GLN A 72 24.46 -27.10 -0.38
CA GLN A 72 24.56 -25.97 0.56
C GLN A 72 26.01 -25.54 0.82
N HIS A 73 26.96 -26.48 0.85
CA HIS A 73 28.35 -26.22 1.26
C HIS A 73 29.30 -25.96 0.07
N TYR A 74 28.96 -26.47 -1.12
CA TYR A 74 29.81 -26.40 -2.31
C TYR A 74 29.13 -25.61 -3.44
N PRO A 75 29.34 -24.27 -3.51
CA PRO A 75 28.72 -23.41 -4.51
C PRO A 75 28.98 -23.86 -5.96
N ASN A 76 30.18 -24.35 -6.26
CA ASN A 76 30.54 -24.82 -7.61
C ASN A 76 29.68 -26.02 -8.05
N THR A 77 29.35 -26.93 -7.13
CA THR A 77 28.47 -28.06 -7.42
C THR A 77 27.05 -27.58 -7.70
N LEU A 78 26.56 -26.63 -6.90
CA LEU A 78 25.26 -26.01 -7.11
C LEU A 78 25.17 -25.31 -8.47
N THR A 79 26.20 -24.54 -8.85
CA THR A 79 26.28 -23.88 -10.15
C THR A 79 26.30 -24.88 -11.29
N ARG A 80 27.06 -25.98 -11.18
CA ARG A 80 27.06 -27.04 -12.20
C ARG A 80 25.67 -27.67 -12.35
N CYS A 81 24.97 -27.93 -11.25
CA CYS A 81 23.60 -28.45 -11.27
C CYS A 81 22.59 -27.44 -11.83
N ALA A 82 22.82 -26.14 -11.63
CA ALA A 82 22.00 -25.06 -12.18
C ALA A 82 22.16 -24.94 -13.70
N LYS A 83 23.39 -24.94 -14.23
CA LYS A 83 23.66 -24.98 -15.68
C LYS A 83 23.05 -26.21 -16.34
N TYR A 84 23.16 -27.37 -15.69
CA TYR A 84 22.53 -28.59 -16.16
C TYR A 84 20.99 -28.45 -16.21
N LEU A 85 20.37 -27.81 -15.22
CA LEU A 85 18.93 -27.55 -15.24
C LEU A 85 18.51 -26.66 -16.43
N HIS A 86 19.23 -25.58 -16.70
CA HIS A 86 18.95 -24.71 -17.86
C HIS A 86 19.03 -25.47 -19.17
N ARG A 87 20.11 -26.26 -19.36
CA ARG A 87 20.31 -27.07 -20.55
C ARG A 87 19.16 -28.05 -20.80
N GLU A 88 18.78 -28.83 -19.79
CA GLU A 88 17.74 -29.85 -19.92
C GLU A 88 16.34 -29.25 -20.09
N ALA A 89 16.09 -28.08 -19.49
CA ALA A 89 14.83 -27.35 -19.63
C ALA A 89 14.76 -26.48 -20.90
N GLY A 90 15.80 -26.44 -21.74
CA GLY A 90 15.84 -25.59 -22.92
C GLY A 90 15.77 -24.08 -22.62
N VAL A 91 16.29 -23.68 -21.45
CA VAL A 91 16.37 -22.28 -21.00
C VAL A 91 17.81 -21.78 -21.21
N PRO A 92 18.02 -20.66 -21.92
CA PRO A 92 19.36 -20.10 -22.09
C PRO A 92 19.96 -19.69 -20.74
N GLU A 93 21.29 -19.74 -20.62
CA GLU A 93 21.97 -19.13 -19.47
C GLU A 93 21.83 -17.60 -19.55
N GLY A 94 21.37 -16.96 -18.48
CA GLY A 94 21.06 -15.53 -18.44
C GLY A 94 19.92 -15.19 -17.47
N PRO A 95 19.47 -13.92 -17.46
CA PRO A 95 18.41 -13.46 -16.58
C PRO A 95 17.10 -14.22 -16.84
N CYS A 96 16.42 -14.60 -15.77
CA CYS A 96 15.28 -15.50 -15.83
C CYS A 96 13.98 -14.76 -15.53
N GLY A 97 13.15 -14.58 -16.56
CA GLY A 97 11.85 -13.96 -16.50
C GLY A 97 10.70 -14.97 -16.50
N ARG A 98 9.51 -14.49 -16.86
CA ARG A 98 8.28 -15.29 -16.81
C ARG A 98 8.25 -16.42 -17.83
N GLU A 99 8.83 -16.23 -19.02
CA GLU A 99 8.85 -17.26 -20.08
C GLU A 99 9.81 -18.41 -19.73
N GLU A 100 10.96 -18.09 -19.14
CA GLU A 100 11.91 -19.08 -18.63
C GLU A 100 11.30 -19.87 -17.46
N LEU A 101 10.56 -19.21 -16.56
CA LEU A 101 9.81 -19.88 -15.49
C LEU A 101 8.78 -20.88 -16.02
N LYS A 102 8.10 -20.58 -17.14
CA LYS A 102 7.17 -21.53 -17.79
C LYS A 102 7.89 -22.77 -18.30
N LYS A 103 9.00 -22.60 -19.03
CA LYS A 103 9.81 -23.74 -19.53
C LYS A 103 10.35 -24.60 -18.41
N LEU A 104 10.81 -23.98 -17.31
CA LEU A 104 11.27 -24.71 -16.14
C LEU A 104 10.12 -25.44 -15.43
N GLN A 105 8.93 -24.85 -15.38
CA GLN A 105 7.74 -25.54 -14.89
C GLN A 105 7.40 -26.77 -15.77
N GLU A 106 7.48 -26.66 -17.08
CA GLU A 106 7.25 -27.78 -18.00
C GLU A 106 8.23 -28.93 -17.75
N TYR A 107 9.53 -28.62 -17.59
CA TYR A 107 10.56 -29.62 -17.26
C TYR A 107 10.37 -30.26 -15.88
N LEU A 108 9.87 -29.50 -14.91
CA LEU A 108 9.64 -29.97 -13.54
C LEU A 108 8.34 -30.77 -13.39
N ALA A 109 7.45 -30.72 -14.37
CA ALA A 109 6.21 -31.48 -14.37
C ALA A 109 6.47 -32.97 -14.64
N PRO A 110 5.64 -33.89 -14.10
CA PRO A 110 4.48 -33.65 -13.23
C PRO A 110 4.83 -33.56 -11.73
N ASP A 111 6.09 -33.79 -11.37
CA ASP A 111 6.48 -34.04 -9.98
C ASP A 111 6.51 -32.79 -9.10
N TYR A 112 6.74 -31.61 -9.69
CA TYR A 112 6.86 -30.36 -8.95
C TYR A 112 6.04 -29.22 -9.54
N LYS A 113 5.43 -28.44 -8.65
CA LYS A 113 4.83 -27.13 -8.95
C LYS A 113 5.77 -26.03 -8.48
N LEU A 114 6.09 -25.09 -9.35
CA LEU A 114 6.89 -23.91 -9.04
C LEU A 114 5.96 -22.77 -8.60
N LYS A 115 6.32 -22.12 -7.49
CA LYS A 115 5.63 -20.93 -6.99
C LYS A 115 6.67 -19.87 -6.64
N VAL A 116 6.43 -18.63 -7.03
CA VAL A 116 7.34 -17.50 -6.82
C VAL A 116 6.57 -16.37 -6.16
N MET A 117 7.07 -15.90 -5.02
CA MET A 117 6.50 -14.81 -4.23
C MET A 117 7.40 -13.58 -4.30
N ASN A 118 6.82 -12.39 -4.48
CA ASN A 118 7.56 -11.14 -4.35
C ASN A 118 7.97 -10.93 -2.89
N VAL A 119 9.23 -10.56 -2.64
CA VAL A 119 9.69 -10.25 -1.27
C VAL A 119 9.14 -8.92 -0.76
N HIS A 120 8.68 -8.05 -1.63
CA HIS A 120 8.08 -6.78 -1.25
C HIS A 120 6.59 -6.95 -0.99
N TYR A 121 6.11 -6.28 0.06
CA TYR A 121 4.70 -6.24 0.39
C TYR A 121 3.89 -5.72 -0.81
N PRO A 122 2.79 -6.39 -1.22
CA PRO A 122 1.95 -7.30 -0.44
C PRO A 122 2.32 -8.80 -0.50
N TYR A 123 3.55 -9.17 -0.84
CA TYR A 123 4.01 -10.56 -0.95
C TYR A 123 3.17 -11.41 -1.91
N CYS A 124 2.79 -10.81 -3.02
CA CYS A 124 1.99 -11.49 -4.02
C CYS A 124 2.76 -12.61 -4.69
N ILE A 125 2.05 -13.67 -5.08
CA ILE A 125 2.60 -14.69 -5.96
C ILE A 125 2.68 -14.12 -7.37
N THR A 126 3.90 -13.96 -7.86
CA THR A 126 4.18 -13.41 -9.21
C THR A 126 4.18 -14.49 -10.27
N PHE A 127 4.40 -15.75 -9.89
CA PHE A 127 4.31 -16.91 -10.76
C PHE A 127 3.82 -18.14 -9.99
N GLU A 128 2.87 -18.85 -10.59
CA GLU A 128 2.41 -20.15 -10.12
C GLU A 128 2.24 -21.07 -11.33
N GLY A 129 2.89 -22.23 -11.27
CA GLY A 129 2.77 -23.24 -12.32
C GLY A 129 1.34 -23.76 -12.45
N THR A 130 0.92 -24.08 -13.68
CA THR A 130 -0.44 -24.54 -13.97
C THR A 130 -0.67 -26.03 -13.68
N VAL A 131 0.38 -26.77 -13.31
CA VAL A 131 0.31 -28.21 -13.06
C VAL A 131 -0.10 -28.53 -11.62
N THR A 132 -0.82 -29.64 -11.46
CA THR A 132 -1.07 -30.24 -10.15
C THR A 132 0.09 -31.19 -9.87
N ALA A 133 0.85 -30.92 -8.81
CA ALA A 133 2.04 -31.69 -8.45
C ALA A 133 2.07 -31.97 -6.94
N PRO A 134 2.63 -33.11 -6.50
CA PRO A 134 2.66 -33.49 -5.09
C PRO A 134 3.58 -32.62 -4.23
N LYS A 135 4.64 -32.03 -4.81
CA LYS A 135 5.57 -31.14 -4.09
C LYS A 135 5.61 -29.75 -4.74
N THR A 136 5.75 -28.71 -3.92
CA THR A 136 5.88 -27.32 -4.38
C THR A 136 7.28 -26.78 -4.11
N ILE A 137 7.95 -26.31 -5.16
CA ILE A 137 9.20 -25.57 -5.06
C ILE A 137 8.84 -24.09 -4.89
N ARG A 138 9.16 -23.53 -3.72
CA ARG A 138 8.84 -22.16 -3.34
C ARG A 138 10.05 -21.27 -3.50
N LEU A 139 9.92 -20.21 -4.28
CA LEU A 139 10.94 -19.19 -4.48
C LEU A 139 10.47 -17.83 -3.97
N LEU A 140 11.43 -16.98 -3.64
CA LEU A 140 11.25 -15.57 -3.39
C LEU A 140 11.96 -14.77 -4.48
N PHE A 141 11.32 -13.71 -4.96
CA PHE A 141 11.84 -12.83 -6.00
C PHE A 141 12.02 -11.43 -5.44
N GLU A 142 13.25 -10.93 -5.50
CA GLU A 142 13.66 -9.57 -5.17
C GLU A 142 14.02 -8.84 -6.48
N SER A 143 13.29 -7.79 -6.81
CA SER A 143 13.59 -6.93 -7.96
C SER A 143 14.46 -5.76 -7.51
N ASP A 144 15.56 -5.50 -8.18
CA ASP A 144 16.34 -4.29 -7.95
C ASP A 144 15.86 -3.08 -8.79
N GLN A 145 16.62 -1.98 -8.72
CA GLN A 145 16.27 -0.69 -9.31
C GLN A 145 16.42 -0.65 -10.84
N GLU A 146 17.22 -1.55 -11.41
CA GLU A 146 17.54 -1.63 -12.84
C GLU A 146 16.66 -2.66 -13.57
N GLY A 147 15.82 -3.38 -12.82
CA GLY A 147 14.96 -4.43 -13.33
C GLY A 147 15.65 -5.80 -13.36
N GLU A 148 16.86 -5.91 -12.81
CA GLU A 148 17.50 -7.20 -12.61
C GLU A 148 16.87 -7.88 -11.40
N GLY A 149 16.36 -9.09 -11.65
CA GLY A 149 15.58 -9.85 -10.71
C GLY A 149 16.43 -10.93 -10.05
N HIS A 150 16.49 -10.93 -8.72
CA HIS A 150 17.23 -11.92 -7.95
C HIS A 150 16.30 -12.92 -7.27
N TYR A 151 16.62 -14.20 -7.39
CA TYR A 151 15.83 -15.29 -6.82
C TYR A 151 16.51 -15.90 -5.59
N HIS A 152 15.70 -16.15 -4.57
CA HIS A 152 16.07 -16.92 -3.41
C HIS A 152 15.18 -18.16 -3.27
N GLY A 153 15.74 -19.22 -2.69
CA GLY A 153 14.93 -20.39 -2.32
C GLY A 153 14.14 -20.10 -1.04
N CYS A 154 12.96 -20.68 -0.90
CA CYS A 154 12.14 -20.55 0.30
C CYS A 154 11.62 -21.91 0.72
N THR A 155 11.72 -22.20 2.01
CA THR A 155 11.23 -23.45 2.61
C THR A 155 9.80 -23.34 3.08
N SER A 156 9.36 -22.14 3.48
CA SER A 156 8.02 -21.88 3.99
C SER A 156 7.64 -20.42 3.78
N TYR A 157 6.55 -20.19 3.03
CA TYR A 157 5.99 -18.85 2.88
C TYR A 157 5.36 -18.34 4.18
N SER A 158 4.77 -19.21 5.02
CA SER A 158 4.21 -18.77 6.30
C SER A 158 5.29 -18.20 7.21
N ASP A 159 6.46 -18.87 7.30
CA ASP A 159 7.58 -18.39 8.12
C ASP A 159 8.19 -17.09 7.57
N PHE A 160 8.32 -16.98 6.24
CA PHE A 160 8.72 -15.73 5.60
C PHE A 160 7.79 -14.60 6.01
N MET A 161 6.47 -14.77 5.81
CA MET A 161 5.42 -13.79 6.08
C MET A 161 5.12 -13.56 7.57
N GLU A 162 5.78 -14.27 8.49
CA GLU A 162 5.51 -14.20 9.94
C GLU A 162 4.06 -14.56 10.28
N ARG A 163 3.56 -15.62 9.62
CA ARG A 163 2.23 -16.21 9.81
C ARG A 163 2.36 -17.65 10.30
N SER A 164 1.35 -18.13 11.04
CA SER A 164 1.32 -19.52 11.51
C SER A 164 1.10 -20.52 10.36
N TYR A 165 0.29 -20.14 9.38
CA TYR A 165 -0.16 -21.00 8.28
C TYR A 165 -0.05 -20.29 6.93
N PHE A 166 0.09 -21.06 5.85
CA PHE A 166 -0.03 -20.57 4.48
C PHE A 166 -0.84 -21.58 3.68
N PHE A 167 -1.89 -21.11 3.03
CA PHE A 167 -2.73 -21.97 2.20
C PHE A 167 -2.38 -21.80 0.73
N ASP A 168 -1.85 -22.86 0.13
CA ASP A 168 -1.34 -22.82 -1.23
C ASP A 168 -2.41 -22.59 -2.29
N ALA A 169 -3.66 -22.99 -2.09
CA ALA A 169 -4.67 -22.82 -3.14
C ALA A 169 -5.14 -21.36 -3.29
N CYS A 170 -5.07 -20.55 -2.22
CA CYS A 170 -5.45 -19.14 -2.25
C CYS A 170 -4.30 -18.18 -1.99
N ASN A 171 -3.07 -18.69 -1.90
CA ASN A 171 -1.84 -17.90 -1.80
C ASN A 171 -1.82 -16.91 -0.63
N ARG A 172 -2.44 -17.28 0.51
CA ARG A 172 -2.59 -16.41 1.68
C ARG A 172 -2.03 -17.05 2.95
N GLY A 173 -1.48 -16.19 3.81
CA GLY A 173 -0.99 -16.55 5.14
C GLY A 173 -1.98 -16.22 6.25
N PHE A 174 -2.09 -17.08 7.26
CA PHE A 174 -3.05 -16.96 8.37
C PHE A 174 -2.38 -17.21 9.72
N ASN A 175 -2.88 -16.60 10.79
CA ASN A 175 -2.40 -16.84 12.16
C ASN A 175 -3.19 -17.93 12.89
N THR A 176 -4.37 -18.29 12.38
CA THR A 176 -5.28 -19.27 12.96
C THR A 176 -5.64 -20.34 11.94
N GLU A 177 -5.80 -21.57 12.42
CA GLU A 177 -6.09 -22.77 11.63
C GLU A 177 -7.58 -22.92 11.28
N ASP A 178 -8.41 -21.95 11.71
CA ASP A 178 -9.86 -22.03 11.58
C ASP A 178 -10.33 -21.69 10.15
N PHE A 179 -10.54 -22.75 9.36
CA PHE A 179 -11.09 -22.67 8.01
C PHE A 179 -12.50 -22.05 7.95
N ARG A 180 -13.29 -22.04 9.04
CA ARG A 180 -14.62 -21.41 9.04
C ARG A 180 -14.53 -19.89 9.07
N HIS A 181 -13.48 -19.35 9.71
CA HIS A 181 -13.21 -17.92 9.81
C HIS A 181 -12.17 -17.42 8.79
N ASN A 182 -11.47 -18.34 8.12
CA ASN A 182 -10.54 -18.06 7.03
C ASN A 182 -10.86 -18.89 5.75
N PRO A 183 -12.11 -18.92 5.23
CA PRO A 183 -12.36 -19.60 3.96
C PRO A 183 -11.53 -18.93 2.86
N CYS A 184 -10.79 -19.73 2.11
CA CYS A 184 -10.27 -19.27 0.84
C CYS A 184 -11.45 -19.03 -0.10
N GLU A 185 -11.44 -17.88 -0.75
CA GLU A 185 -12.47 -17.47 -1.70
C GLU A 185 -12.74 -18.60 -2.71
N ASP A 186 -14.00 -19.03 -2.83
CA ASP A 186 -14.40 -20.01 -3.83
C ASP A 186 -14.23 -19.38 -5.23
N PRO A 187 -13.30 -19.88 -6.07
CA PRO A 187 -13.04 -19.31 -7.39
C PRO A 187 -14.22 -19.52 -8.37
N THR A 188 -15.20 -20.35 -8.02
CA THR A 188 -16.41 -20.59 -8.84
C THR A 188 -17.53 -19.57 -8.58
N GLN A 189 -17.42 -18.78 -7.50
CA GLN A 189 -18.43 -17.79 -7.13
C GLN A 189 -18.09 -16.41 -7.71
N GLU A 190 -19.12 -15.69 -8.16
CA GLU A 190 -18.97 -14.34 -8.72
C GLU A 190 -18.46 -13.35 -7.66
N GLU A 191 -17.45 -12.55 -8.04
CA GLU A 191 -16.96 -11.44 -7.23
C GLU A 191 -17.96 -10.29 -7.24
N GLN A 192 -18.30 -9.78 -6.06
CA GLN A 192 -19.17 -8.63 -5.88
C GLN A 192 -18.37 -7.44 -5.36
N ILE A 193 -18.80 -6.23 -5.69
CA ILE A 193 -18.28 -5.00 -5.08
C ILE A 193 -19.32 -4.48 -4.08
N ARG A 194 -18.84 -4.22 -2.86
CA ARG A 194 -19.67 -3.74 -1.75
C ARG A 194 -19.29 -2.32 -1.38
N TYR A 195 -20.27 -1.56 -0.91
CA TYR A 195 -20.09 -0.20 -0.44
C TYR A 195 -20.70 -0.08 0.95
N VAL A 196 -19.85 0.18 1.95
CA VAL A 196 -20.25 0.32 3.35
C VAL A 196 -19.88 1.70 3.89
N ASP A 197 -20.64 2.16 4.88
CA ASP A 197 -20.47 3.46 5.54
C ASP A 197 -20.68 3.34 7.06
N VAL A 198 -19.86 4.04 7.85
CA VAL A 198 -19.97 4.05 9.31
C VAL A 198 -21.11 4.97 9.76
N THR A 199 -22.10 4.42 10.44
CA THR A 199 -23.26 5.19 10.92
C THR A 199 -22.85 6.19 12.00
N LEU A 200 -22.89 7.47 11.66
CA LEU A 200 -22.68 8.59 12.59
C LEU A 200 -21.35 8.51 13.36
N GLU A 201 -20.27 8.23 12.64
CA GLU A 201 -18.91 8.08 13.18
C GLU A 201 -18.49 9.25 14.10
N TYR A 202 -18.53 10.48 13.61
CA TYR A 202 -18.14 11.67 14.38
C TYR A 202 -19.00 11.92 15.63
N PRO A 203 -20.35 11.85 15.56
CA PRO A 203 -21.20 11.89 16.75
C PRO A 203 -20.87 10.80 17.78
N TRP A 204 -20.59 9.57 17.33
CA TRP A 204 -20.22 8.48 18.24
C TRP A 204 -18.90 8.78 18.95
N VAL A 205 -17.87 9.23 18.21
CA VAL A 205 -16.57 9.62 18.78
C VAL A 205 -16.75 10.76 19.77
N ASN A 206 -17.58 11.76 19.48
CA ASN A 206 -17.83 12.84 20.42
C ASN A 206 -18.59 12.40 21.69
N LYS A 207 -19.32 11.29 21.63
CA LYS A 207 -20.08 10.75 22.77
C LYS A 207 -19.24 9.83 23.65
N TYR A 208 -18.40 9.00 23.06
CA TYR A 208 -17.69 7.92 23.76
C TYR A 208 -16.15 8.04 23.71
N GLY A 209 -15.62 8.79 22.76
CA GLY A 209 -14.19 8.94 22.56
C GLY A 209 -13.52 9.82 23.61
N GLU A 210 -12.27 9.50 23.92
CA GLU A 210 -11.46 10.30 24.85
C GLU A 210 -11.10 11.64 24.21
N CYS A 211 -11.39 12.74 24.90
CA CYS A 211 -11.08 14.08 24.43
C CYS A 211 -10.21 14.82 25.46
N PRO A 212 -9.21 15.59 25.02
CA PRO A 212 -8.40 16.40 25.92
C PRO A 212 -9.25 17.52 26.53
N VAL A 213 -9.09 17.72 27.85
CA VAL A 213 -9.77 18.75 28.62
C VAL A 213 -8.73 19.64 29.31
N GLY A 214 -9.02 20.94 29.39
CA GLY A 214 -8.15 21.93 30.04
C GLY A 214 -7.08 22.50 29.10
N HIS A 215 -6.12 23.21 29.70
CA HIS A 215 -5.03 23.84 28.96
C HIS A 215 -3.90 22.84 28.68
N PRO A 216 -3.37 22.78 27.44
CA PRO A 216 -2.28 21.89 27.11
C PRO A 216 -0.99 22.30 27.82
N THR A 217 -0.19 21.30 28.22
CA THR A 217 1.18 21.53 28.70
C THR A 217 2.15 21.35 27.52
N ILE A 218 3.04 22.33 27.31
CA ILE A 218 3.99 22.31 26.19
C ILE A 218 5.33 21.76 26.69
N HIS A 219 5.75 20.64 26.13
CA HIS A 219 7.07 20.05 26.38
C HIS A 219 8.00 20.35 25.20
N LEU A 220 9.04 21.14 25.44
CA LEU A 220 10.08 21.42 24.44
C LEU A 220 11.29 20.54 24.74
N ALA A 221 11.65 19.67 23.78
CA ALA A 221 12.76 18.73 23.89
C ALA A 221 12.78 17.94 25.22
N PRO A 222 11.71 17.17 25.52
CA PRO A 222 11.63 16.41 26.77
C PRO A 222 12.79 15.41 26.89
N GLU A 223 13.31 15.21 28.10
CA GLU A 223 14.35 14.19 28.35
C GLU A 223 13.85 12.80 27.97
N ASN A 224 12.58 12.50 28.30
CA ASN A 224 11.92 11.29 27.83
C ASN A 224 11.48 11.47 26.36
N GLN A 225 12.11 10.70 25.47
CA GLN A 225 11.80 10.67 24.04
C GLN A 225 10.80 9.56 23.68
N ASP A 226 10.29 8.81 24.65
CA ASP A 226 9.26 7.79 24.43
C ASP A 226 7.91 8.45 24.07
N PRO A 227 7.37 8.24 22.86
CA PRO A 227 6.07 8.80 22.48
C PRO A 227 4.90 8.27 23.34
N TYR A 228 4.99 7.07 23.90
CA TYR A 228 3.92 6.48 24.71
C TYR A 228 3.80 7.11 26.11
N ALA A 229 4.83 7.84 26.54
CA ALA A 229 4.80 8.58 27.79
C ALA A 229 3.91 9.85 27.71
N PHE A 230 3.44 10.22 26.52
CA PHE A 230 2.66 11.41 26.28
C PHE A 230 1.32 11.06 25.61
N ASN A 231 0.25 11.72 26.05
CA ASN A 231 -1.02 11.73 25.34
C ASN A 231 -1.26 13.15 24.80
N GLY A 232 -1.05 13.35 23.50
CA GLY A 232 -1.13 14.69 22.92
C GLY A 232 -0.63 14.77 21.47
N LEU A 233 -0.42 16.00 21.01
CA LEU A 233 0.10 16.25 19.67
C LEU A 233 1.62 16.31 19.70
N MET A 234 2.26 15.59 18.79
CA MET A 234 3.71 15.53 18.67
C MET A 234 4.17 16.11 17.33
N LYS A 235 5.25 16.89 17.36
CA LYS A 235 5.99 17.26 16.16
C LYS A 235 7.23 16.38 16.08
N VAL A 236 7.21 15.43 15.15
CA VAL A 236 8.28 14.44 14.99
C VAL A 236 8.67 14.32 13.52
N ASP A 237 9.90 13.90 13.31
CA ASP A 237 10.29 13.27 12.06
C ASP A 237 9.98 11.79 12.18
N ILE A 238 9.20 11.25 11.25
CA ILE A 238 8.71 9.89 11.31
C ILE A 238 9.19 9.10 10.11
N PHE A 239 9.69 7.91 10.38
CA PHE A 239 10.05 6.94 9.36
C PHE A 239 8.83 6.07 9.03
N PRO A 240 8.25 6.16 7.81
CA PRO A 240 7.05 5.42 7.49
C PRO A 240 7.29 3.90 7.47
N PRO A 241 6.34 3.07 7.95
CA PRO A 241 6.46 1.61 7.86
C PRO A 241 6.43 1.17 6.39
N THR A 242 7.09 0.08 6.02
CA THR A 242 7.06 -0.42 4.62
C THR A 242 5.91 -1.39 4.34
N HIS A 243 5.26 -1.94 5.36
CA HIS A 243 4.30 -3.05 5.23
C HIS A 243 2.88 -2.62 5.59
N LEU A 244 2.38 -1.59 4.91
CA LEU A 244 1.00 -1.12 5.07
C LEU A 244 0.29 -1.16 3.72
N PHE A 245 -0.89 -1.80 3.67
CA PHE A 245 -1.79 -1.70 2.50
C PHE A 245 -2.29 -0.27 2.34
N ASN A 246 -2.64 0.36 3.46
CA ASN A 246 -3.19 1.70 3.50
C ASN A 246 -2.25 2.60 4.32
N PRO A 247 -1.41 3.42 3.67
CA PRO A 247 -0.57 4.40 4.35
C PRO A 247 -1.39 5.45 5.10
N VAL A 248 -0.99 5.77 6.33
CA VAL A 248 -1.76 6.68 7.21
C VAL A 248 -1.11 8.04 7.44
N LEU A 249 0.18 8.18 7.11
CA LEU A 249 0.93 9.38 7.43
C LEU A 249 0.72 10.47 6.36
N PRO A 250 0.05 11.58 6.69
CA PRO A 250 -0.24 12.64 5.72
C PRO A 250 1.03 13.40 5.35
N HIS A 251 1.23 13.66 4.06
CA HIS A 251 2.31 14.49 3.56
C HIS A 251 1.78 15.46 2.50
N ARG A 252 2.05 16.76 2.66
CA ARG A 252 1.70 17.76 1.65
C ARG A 252 2.89 17.99 0.72
N GLN A 253 2.74 17.56 -0.53
CA GLN A 253 3.76 17.72 -1.56
C GLN A 253 3.24 18.60 -2.69
N LYS A 254 4.11 19.44 -3.25
CA LYS A 254 3.81 20.18 -4.48
C LYS A 254 3.86 19.21 -5.66
N ILE A 255 2.73 19.05 -6.35
CA ILE A 255 2.58 18.21 -7.55
C ILE A 255 2.05 19.11 -8.66
N GLY A 256 2.90 19.41 -9.65
CA GLY A 256 2.65 20.45 -10.64
C GLY A 256 2.53 21.84 -9.99
N PHE A 257 1.41 22.52 -10.23
CA PHE A 257 1.16 23.89 -9.73
C PHE A 257 0.52 23.94 -8.34
N ALA A 258 0.09 22.81 -7.78
CA ALA A 258 -0.69 22.77 -6.53
C ALA A 258 -0.04 21.88 -5.46
N PHE A 259 -0.24 22.23 -4.19
CA PHE A 259 0.04 21.33 -3.09
C PHE A 259 -1.08 20.30 -2.97
N LYS A 260 -0.72 19.02 -3.03
CA LYS A 260 -1.64 17.90 -2.83
C LYS A 260 -1.31 17.21 -1.52
N LEU A 261 -2.34 16.79 -0.81
CA LEU A 261 -2.20 15.90 0.34
C LEU A 261 -2.10 14.46 -0.19
N THR A 262 -1.03 13.78 0.18
CA THR A 262 -0.77 12.37 -0.14
C THR A 262 -0.48 11.61 1.15
N PHE A 263 -0.45 10.28 1.05
CA PHE A 263 -0.08 9.41 2.17
C PHE A 263 1.05 8.48 1.71
N PRO A 264 2.30 8.97 1.63
CA PRO A 264 3.40 8.21 1.06
C PRO A 264 4.10 7.34 2.11
N LEU A 265 4.69 6.22 1.67
CA LEU A 265 5.63 5.42 2.47
C LEU A 265 7.10 5.87 2.32
N CYS A 266 7.34 6.85 1.45
CA CYS A 266 8.64 7.48 1.21
C CYS A 266 8.44 8.93 0.72
N ARG A 267 9.04 9.89 1.42
CA ARG A 267 9.05 11.31 1.03
C ARG A 267 9.63 11.52 -0.38
N THR A 268 10.80 10.95 -0.66
CA THR A 268 11.50 11.16 -1.92
C THR A 268 10.77 10.51 -3.11
N CYS A 269 10.18 9.31 -2.93
CA CYS A 269 9.35 8.68 -3.98
C CYS A 269 8.18 9.58 -4.37
N VAL A 270 7.42 10.13 -3.40
CA VAL A 270 6.30 11.00 -3.77
C VAL A 270 6.76 12.30 -4.44
N GLN A 271 7.96 12.78 -4.17
CA GLN A 271 8.55 13.94 -4.83
C GLN A 271 8.95 13.64 -6.29
N GLN A 272 9.60 12.49 -6.53
CA GLN A 272 10.15 12.12 -7.83
C GLN A 272 9.12 11.43 -8.74
N GLU A 273 8.32 10.51 -8.21
CA GLU A 273 7.40 9.71 -9.01
C GLU A 273 6.11 10.47 -9.36
N SER A 274 5.70 11.42 -8.51
CA SER A 274 4.49 12.23 -8.80
C SER A 274 4.66 13.20 -9.97
N THR A 275 5.90 13.48 -10.39
CA THR A 275 6.19 14.32 -11.56
C THR A 275 6.22 13.53 -12.86
N LYS A 276 6.30 12.20 -12.79
CA LYS A 276 6.36 11.30 -13.94
C LYS A 276 4.97 10.91 -14.42
N THR A 277 4.88 10.54 -15.70
CA THR A 277 3.69 9.89 -16.27
C THR A 277 3.51 8.50 -15.67
N LEU A 278 2.33 7.90 -15.82
CA LEU A 278 1.99 6.64 -15.13
C LEU A 278 2.93 5.49 -15.52
N ASP A 279 3.34 5.44 -16.79
CA ASP A 279 4.22 4.44 -17.39
C ASP A 279 5.70 4.58 -16.99
N GLU A 280 6.14 5.80 -16.67
CA GLU A 280 7.51 6.08 -16.23
C GLU A 280 7.72 5.93 -14.71
N ARG A 281 6.64 5.70 -13.95
CA ARG A 281 6.72 5.57 -12.49
C ARG A 281 7.35 4.27 -12.07
N ASN A 282 8.28 4.35 -11.13
CA ASN A 282 8.83 3.19 -10.45
C ASN A 282 7.97 2.83 -9.23
N TYR A 283 7.63 1.55 -9.09
CA TYR A 283 6.90 1.01 -7.94
C TYR A 283 7.84 0.47 -6.85
N VAL A 284 9.14 0.35 -7.13
CA VAL A 284 10.18 -0.04 -6.17
C VAL A 284 10.82 1.22 -5.59
N CYS A 285 10.90 1.29 -4.26
CA CYS A 285 11.53 2.42 -3.55
C CYS A 285 13.04 2.17 -3.34
N PRO A 286 13.94 2.92 -4.01
CA PRO A 286 15.39 2.76 -3.86
C PRO A 286 15.98 3.47 -2.63
N HIS A 287 15.17 4.34 -2.00
CA HIS A 287 15.65 5.35 -1.08
C HIS A 287 16.05 4.81 0.30
N THR A 288 17.06 5.45 0.87
CA THR A 288 17.53 5.25 2.25
C THR A 288 16.49 5.65 3.28
N ASP A 289 16.71 5.27 4.55
CA ASP A 289 15.72 5.50 5.59
C ASP A 289 15.55 7.01 5.88
N GLU A 290 16.65 7.76 5.79
CA GLU A 290 16.73 9.21 5.90
C GLU A 290 15.99 9.94 4.77
N GLU A 291 16.08 9.41 3.55
CA GLU A 291 15.38 9.94 2.38
C GLU A 291 13.88 9.66 2.46
N ARG A 292 13.50 8.48 2.96
CA ARG A 292 12.10 8.07 3.13
C ARG A 292 11.38 8.85 4.22
N MET A 293 12.10 9.29 5.25
CA MET A 293 11.58 9.97 6.43
C MET A 293 10.68 11.17 6.08
N LEU A 294 9.50 11.21 6.69
CA LEU A 294 8.59 12.36 6.60
C LEU A 294 8.95 13.32 7.72
N THR A 295 9.41 14.50 7.35
CA THR A 295 9.74 15.55 8.31
C THR A 295 8.50 16.35 8.66
N GLY A 296 8.34 16.66 9.95
CA GLY A 296 7.29 17.57 10.39
C GLY A 296 7.52 18.93 9.75
N GLN A 297 6.72 19.29 8.74
CA GLN A 297 6.84 20.58 8.06
C GLN A 297 6.79 21.68 9.12
N ASN A 298 7.84 22.52 9.16
CA ASN A 298 7.70 23.81 9.83
C ASN A 298 6.48 24.49 9.18
N PRO A 299 5.49 25.01 9.95
CA PRO A 299 4.67 26.05 9.41
C PRO A 299 5.66 27.06 8.86
N SER A 300 5.59 27.30 7.55
CA SER A 300 6.50 28.16 6.79
C SER A 300 7.06 29.24 7.68
N ASN A 301 8.40 29.32 7.80
CA ASN A 301 9.06 30.48 8.41
C ASN A 301 8.25 31.72 8.03
N ASN A 302 7.87 32.53 9.02
CA ASN A 302 7.22 33.83 8.86
C ASN A 302 8.16 34.79 8.11
N ALA A 303 8.48 34.46 6.86
CA ALA A 303 9.20 35.30 5.93
C ALA A 303 8.14 36.17 5.28
N SER A 304 8.07 37.42 5.72
CA SER A 304 7.30 38.48 5.07
C SER A 304 7.55 38.42 3.56
N LYS A 305 6.50 38.16 2.78
CA LYS A 305 6.60 38.28 1.32
C LYS A 305 6.56 39.76 0.97
N ILE A 306 7.72 40.29 0.60
CA ILE A 306 7.83 41.61 -0.04
C ILE A 306 7.05 41.52 -1.35
N GLN A 307 6.04 42.36 -1.52
CA GLN A 307 5.23 42.40 -2.73
C GLN A 307 5.78 43.40 -3.74
N ASP A 308 6.32 44.51 -3.27
CA ASP A 308 6.83 45.60 -4.11
C ASP A 308 7.92 46.39 -3.37
N ILE A 309 8.88 46.94 -4.11
CA ILE A 309 9.93 47.83 -3.59
C ILE A 309 10.01 49.04 -4.51
N ARG A 310 9.73 50.22 -3.97
CA ARG A 310 9.72 51.49 -4.71
C ARG A 310 10.78 52.43 -4.15
N VAL A 311 11.72 52.81 -4.98
CA VAL A 311 12.75 53.80 -4.60
C VAL A 311 12.14 55.19 -4.80
N LEU A 312 11.88 55.90 -3.71
CA LEU A 312 11.25 57.23 -3.73
C LEU A 312 12.30 58.34 -3.87
N SER A 313 13.53 58.10 -3.40
CA SER A 313 14.69 58.97 -3.58
C SER A 313 16.01 58.17 -3.38
N PRO A 314 17.20 58.74 -3.65
CA PRO A 314 18.48 58.06 -3.42
C PRO A 314 18.70 57.60 -1.97
N GLU A 315 17.98 58.18 -1.00
CA GLU A 315 18.10 57.87 0.43
C GLU A 315 16.84 57.21 1.01
N LEU A 316 15.78 57.02 0.23
CA LEU A 316 14.50 56.52 0.72
C LEU A 316 13.88 55.47 -0.19
N VAL A 317 13.58 54.31 0.37
CA VAL A 317 12.91 53.19 -0.29
C VAL A 317 11.65 52.82 0.48
N GLU A 318 10.52 52.77 -0.21
CA GLU A 318 9.25 52.24 0.26
C GLU A 318 9.18 50.74 -0.06
N VAL A 319 9.02 49.91 0.96
CA VAL A 319 8.84 48.46 0.82
C VAL A 319 7.40 48.11 1.15
N VAL A 320 6.63 47.68 0.15
CA VAL A 320 5.26 47.19 0.35
C VAL A 320 5.34 45.70 0.64
N ALA A 321 5.24 45.35 1.92
CA ALA A 321 5.17 43.96 2.36
C ALA A 321 3.74 43.61 2.78
N LYS A 322 3.26 42.43 2.35
CA LYS A 322 2.05 41.85 2.93
C LYS A 322 2.47 41.02 4.12
N GLN A 323 2.21 41.55 5.32
CA GLN A 323 2.24 40.72 6.51
C GLN A 323 1.22 39.60 6.28
N VAL A 324 1.67 38.35 6.32
CA VAL A 324 0.73 37.24 6.49
C VAL A 324 0.16 37.51 7.87
N ALA A 325 -1.08 38.00 7.91
CA ALA A 325 -1.73 38.39 9.15
C ALA A 325 -1.43 37.32 10.20
N GLU A 326 -0.94 37.75 11.37
CA GLU A 326 -1.21 36.98 12.58
C GLU A 326 -2.65 36.52 12.47
N ASP A 327 -2.85 35.21 12.59
CA ASP A 327 -4.11 34.53 12.32
C ASP A 327 -5.23 35.44 12.87
N PRO A 328 -6.13 35.99 12.01
CA PRO A 328 -7.12 36.95 12.47
C PRO A 328 -7.81 36.35 13.69
N ASP A 329 -8.05 37.11 14.75
CA ASP A 329 -8.71 36.64 15.98
C ASP A 329 -9.94 35.79 15.62
N LYS A 330 -9.73 34.47 15.49
CA LYS A 330 -10.76 33.52 15.11
C LYS A 330 -11.66 33.46 16.33
N GLY A 331 -12.96 33.55 16.11
CA GLY A 331 -13.99 33.57 17.14
C GLY A 331 -13.64 32.68 18.33
N ARG A 332 -13.76 33.26 19.53
CA ARG A 332 -13.29 32.83 20.87
C ARG A 332 -13.60 31.40 21.36
N ALA A 333 -13.96 30.41 20.54
CA ALA A 333 -14.41 29.11 21.03
C ALA A 333 -14.12 27.88 20.15
N THR A 334 -13.13 27.88 19.26
CA THR A 334 -12.78 26.66 18.51
C THR A 334 -11.60 25.93 19.14
N ASN A 335 -11.87 24.85 19.87
CA ASN A 335 -10.83 24.00 20.44
C ASN A 335 -10.28 23.03 19.37
N VAL A 336 -9.14 23.40 18.79
CA VAL A 336 -8.47 22.64 17.73
C VAL A 336 -7.98 21.26 18.19
N PHE A 337 -7.74 21.07 19.49
CA PHE A 337 -7.31 19.77 20.04
C PHE A 337 -8.46 18.78 20.05
N ILE A 338 -9.66 19.21 20.43
CA ILE A 338 -10.86 18.35 20.34
C ILE A 338 -11.07 17.92 18.89
N ALA A 339 -11.04 18.86 17.93
CA ALA A 339 -11.17 18.52 16.52
C ALA A 339 -10.09 17.53 16.04
N ALA A 340 -8.84 17.70 16.46
CA ALA A 340 -7.75 16.77 16.12
C ALA A 340 -8.01 15.36 16.68
N PHE A 341 -8.39 15.25 17.96
CA PHE A 341 -8.67 13.96 18.61
C PHE A 341 -9.90 13.27 18.04
N THR A 342 -10.99 14.01 17.79
CA THR A 342 -12.19 13.45 17.15
C THR A 342 -11.85 12.88 15.77
N THR A 343 -11.11 13.64 14.95
CA THR A 343 -10.73 13.16 13.60
C THR A 343 -9.72 12.02 13.63
N CYS A 344 -8.88 11.92 14.67
CA CYS A 344 -7.93 10.82 14.83
C CYS A 344 -8.68 9.52 15.15
N GLN A 345 -9.58 9.55 16.12
CA GLN A 345 -10.37 8.38 16.52
C GLN A 345 -11.28 7.88 15.41
N ALA A 346 -11.97 8.80 14.69
CA ALA A 346 -12.73 8.45 13.50
C ALA A 346 -11.85 7.72 12.45
N ARG A 347 -10.69 8.28 12.11
CA ARG A 347 -9.77 7.61 11.17
C ARG A 347 -9.27 6.25 11.65
N LEU A 348 -9.03 6.07 12.95
CA LEU A 348 -8.63 4.77 13.52
C LEU A 348 -9.76 3.75 13.35
N LYS A 349 -11.02 4.15 13.55
CA LYS A 349 -12.17 3.28 13.34
C LYS A 349 -12.29 2.81 11.89
N LEU A 350 -12.20 3.72 10.93
CA LEU A 350 -12.12 3.34 9.51
C LEU A 350 -10.94 2.39 9.26
N TYR A 351 -9.78 2.66 9.88
CA TYR A 351 -8.58 1.86 9.69
C TYR A 351 -8.72 0.41 10.14
N GLU A 352 -9.42 0.13 11.24
CA GLU A 352 -9.74 -1.24 11.68
C GLU A 352 -10.42 -2.05 10.56
N SER A 353 -11.35 -1.41 9.85
CA SER A 353 -12.03 -2.03 8.70
C SER A 353 -11.10 -2.22 7.51
N LEU A 354 -10.23 -1.24 7.24
CA LEU A 354 -9.22 -1.33 6.18
C LEU A 354 -8.18 -2.44 6.45
N GLU A 355 -7.84 -2.72 7.71
CA GLU A 355 -6.93 -3.81 8.09
C GLU A 355 -7.53 -5.20 7.87
N ILE A 356 -8.85 -5.34 7.99
CA ILE A 356 -9.59 -6.57 7.65
C ILE A 356 -9.65 -6.77 6.13
N LEU A 357 -9.85 -5.68 5.38
CA LEU A 357 -10.06 -5.71 3.95
C LEU A 357 -8.78 -5.82 3.13
N GLN A 358 -7.70 -5.15 3.55
CA GLN A 358 -6.38 -5.24 2.93
C GLN A 358 -6.41 -4.92 1.42
N GLU A 359 -5.91 -5.81 0.57
CA GLU A 359 -5.86 -5.65 -0.89
C GLU A 359 -7.24 -5.55 -1.55
N ARG A 360 -8.31 -5.89 -0.82
CA ARG A 360 -9.68 -5.88 -1.36
C ARG A 360 -10.27 -4.48 -1.41
N VAL A 361 -9.65 -3.50 -0.74
CA VAL A 361 -10.11 -2.11 -0.74
C VAL A 361 -9.93 -1.49 -2.13
N LEU A 362 -11.01 -0.96 -2.69
CA LEU A 362 -11.00 -0.23 -3.96
C LEU A 362 -10.97 1.28 -3.76
N TYR A 363 -11.68 1.78 -2.73
CA TYR A 363 -11.78 3.20 -2.41
C TYR A 363 -12.22 3.38 -0.96
N TYR A 364 -11.83 4.49 -0.34
CA TYR A 364 -12.40 4.93 0.93
C TYR A 364 -12.38 6.47 1.02
N ASP A 365 -13.38 7.03 1.70
CA ASP A 365 -13.45 8.46 2.03
C ASP A 365 -14.13 8.63 3.37
N THR A 366 -13.40 9.21 4.33
CA THR A 366 -13.85 9.63 5.66
C THR A 366 -14.36 8.49 6.55
N ASP A 367 -15.56 7.98 6.27
CA ASP A 367 -16.37 7.01 7.00
C ASP A 367 -16.81 5.83 6.10
N SER A 368 -16.45 5.86 4.82
CA SER A 368 -17.00 4.97 3.81
C SER A 368 -15.92 4.14 3.12
N VAL A 369 -16.22 2.88 2.79
CA VAL A 369 -15.31 1.95 2.10
C VAL A 369 -16.02 1.20 0.97
N VAL A 370 -15.38 1.19 -0.20
CA VAL A 370 -15.75 0.34 -1.35
C VAL A 370 -14.71 -0.77 -1.47
N TYR A 371 -15.16 -2.03 -1.52
CA TYR A 371 -14.26 -3.18 -1.52
C TYR A 371 -14.80 -4.38 -2.31
N LYS A 372 -13.87 -5.24 -2.74
CA LYS A 372 -14.17 -6.52 -3.38
C LYS A 372 -14.52 -7.57 -2.33
N TRP A 373 -15.56 -8.34 -2.62
CA TRP A 373 -16.01 -9.41 -1.76
C TRP A 373 -16.37 -10.65 -2.59
N LYS A 374 -16.05 -11.81 -2.03
CA LYS A 374 -16.48 -13.11 -2.53
C LYS A 374 -17.04 -13.94 -1.38
N PRO A 375 -17.96 -14.88 -1.66
CA PRO A 375 -18.46 -15.80 -0.64
C PRO A 375 -17.32 -16.50 0.11
N GLY A 376 -17.41 -16.50 1.44
CA GLY A 376 -16.37 -17.03 2.32
C GLY A 376 -15.22 -16.06 2.65
N GLY A 377 -15.12 -14.90 2.00
CA GLY A 377 -14.15 -13.88 2.41
C GLY A 377 -14.48 -13.27 3.77
N LYS A 378 -13.46 -12.77 4.49
CA LYS A 378 -13.68 -11.97 5.71
C LYS A 378 -14.51 -10.74 5.39
N GLU A 379 -15.58 -10.53 6.13
CA GLU A 379 -16.50 -9.43 5.92
C GLU A 379 -16.41 -8.42 7.06
N ILE A 380 -16.72 -7.16 6.74
CA ILE A 380 -16.94 -6.15 7.77
C ILE A 380 -18.31 -6.46 8.40
N ALA A 381 -18.35 -6.56 9.72
CA ALA A 381 -19.59 -6.78 10.44
C ALA A 381 -20.53 -5.58 10.21
N LEU A 382 -21.76 -5.87 9.77
CA LEU A 382 -22.80 -4.86 9.62
C LEU A 382 -23.70 -4.81 10.86
N GLY A 383 -24.27 -3.66 11.13
CA GLY A 383 -25.21 -3.47 12.23
C GLY A 383 -26.03 -2.18 12.11
N ASP A 384 -27.01 -2.05 13.00
CA ASP A 384 -27.99 -0.94 12.98
C ASP A 384 -27.70 0.11 14.07
N TYR A 385 -26.64 -0.06 14.85
CA TYR A 385 -26.29 0.85 15.94
C TYR A 385 -25.28 1.92 15.51
N LEU A 386 -25.14 2.96 16.33
CA LEU A 386 -24.09 3.97 16.15
C LEU A 386 -22.72 3.29 16.15
N ASP A 387 -21.82 3.70 15.24
CA ASP A 387 -20.49 3.10 14.99
C ASP A 387 -20.51 1.79 14.19
N ASP A 388 -21.69 1.22 13.90
CA ASP A 388 -21.78 0.07 13.02
C ASP A 388 -21.63 0.49 11.54
N MET A 389 -21.03 -0.42 10.78
CA MET A 389 -20.98 -0.32 9.33
C MET A 389 -22.33 -0.71 8.75
N THR A 390 -22.81 0.09 7.81
CA THR A 390 -24.08 -0.15 7.10
C THR A 390 -23.82 -0.32 5.62
N ASN A 391 -24.69 -1.08 4.95
CA ASN A 391 -24.62 -1.24 3.51
C ASN A 391 -25.34 -0.08 2.82
N GLU A 392 -24.64 0.64 1.94
CA GLU A 392 -25.17 1.77 1.17
C GLU A 392 -26.06 1.32 -0.02
N GLN A 393 -26.07 0.02 -0.33
CA GLN A 393 -26.89 -0.53 -1.41
C GLN A 393 -28.22 -1.11 -0.92
N ASP A 394 -29.21 -1.05 -1.80
CA ASP A 394 -30.53 -1.65 -1.57
C ASP A 394 -30.40 -3.15 -1.34
N GLN A 395 -31.32 -3.72 -0.55
CA GLN A 395 -31.30 -5.14 -0.23
C GLN A 395 -31.26 -6.02 -1.51
N GLY A 396 -30.25 -6.89 -1.58
CA GLY A 396 -30.01 -7.77 -2.71
C GLY A 396 -29.44 -7.08 -3.97
N ASP A 397 -29.00 -5.82 -3.87
CA ASP A 397 -28.22 -5.15 -4.91
C ASP A 397 -26.74 -5.10 -4.54
N HIS A 398 -25.88 -5.03 -5.54
CA HIS A 398 -24.43 -4.93 -5.37
C HIS A 398 -23.81 -4.19 -6.55
N ILE A 399 -22.61 -3.64 -6.35
CA ILE A 399 -21.88 -2.98 -7.42
C ILE A 399 -21.25 -4.06 -8.31
N VAL A 400 -21.46 -3.92 -9.63
CA VAL A 400 -20.88 -4.80 -10.64
C VAL A 400 -19.69 -4.14 -11.34
N GLU A 401 -19.68 -2.80 -11.39
CA GLU A 401 -18.59 -2.04 -11.99
C GLU A 401 -18.31 -0.80 -11.16
N PHE A 402 -17.05 -0.58 -10.81
CA PHE A 402 -16.58 0.59 -10.07
C PHE A 402 -15.42 1.23 -10.83
N ILE A 403 -15.46 2.55 -10.97
CA ILE A 403 -14.41 3.36 -11.59
C ILE A 403 -14.00 4.48 -10.65
N SER A 404 -12.70 4.81 -10.65
CA SER A 404 -12.16 5.92 -9.86
C SER A 404 -11.12 6.67 -10.68
N ALA A 405 -11.29 8.00 -10.77
CA ALA A 405 -10.30 8.92 -11.31
C ALA A 405 -9.46 9.57 -10.20
N GLY A 406 -9.68 9.18 -8.93
CA GLY A 406 -8.96 9.68 -7.77
C GLY A 406 -9.88 10.13 -6.64
N ALA A 407 -9.30 10.81 -5.65
CA ALA A 407 -10.01 11.25 -4.45
C ALA A 407 -11.25 12.09 -4.81
N LYS A 408 -12.42 11.65 -4.32
CA LYS A 408 -13.74 12.27 -4.53
C LYS A 408 -14.18 12.39 -5.99
N ASN A 409 -13.62 11.56 -6.87
CA ASN A 409 -13.96 11.47 -8.28
C ASN A 409 -14.09 10.00 -8.67
N TYR A 410 -15.29 9.44 -8.53
CA TYR A 410 -15.56 8.02 -8.76
C TYR A 410 -16.98 7.80 -9.30
N GLY A 411 -17.24 6.62 -9.84
CA GLY A 411 -18.56 6.20 -10.28
C GLY A 411 -18.74 4.70 -10.15
N TYR A 412 -19.99 4.25 -10.12
CA TYR A 412 -20.32 2.83 -10.07
C TYR A 412 -21.65 2.51 -10.74
N VAL A 413 -21.78 1.27 -11.19
CA VAL A 413 -23.03 0.67 -11.69
C VAL A 413 -23.34 -0.56 -10.86
N THR A 414 -24.62 -0.73 -10.53
CA THR A 414 -25.13 -1.84 -9.73
C THR A 414 -25.78 -2.93 -10.59
N ALA A 415 -25.98 -4.12 -10.03
CA ALA A 415 -26.63 -5.24 -10.69
C ALA A 415 -28.07 -4.91 -11.11
N LYS A 416 -28.78 -4.08 -10.33
CA LYS A 416 -30.14 -3.61 -10.67
C LYS A 416 -30.15 -2.43 -11.65
N GLY A 417 -29.01 -2.00 -12.17
CA GLY A 417 -28.89 -0.95 -13.19
C GLY A 417 -28.86 0.49 -12.68
N LYS A 418 -28.79 0.70 -11.35
CA LYS A 418 -28.52 2.04 -10.78
C LYS A 418 -27.09 2.44 -11.10
N SER A 419 -26.93 3.62 -11.69
CA SER A 419 -25.64 4.26 -11.99
C SER A 419 -25.46 5.49 -11.11
N CYS A 420 -24.27 5.64 -10.54
CA CYS A 420 -23.90 6.77 -9.70
C CYS A 420 -22.55 7.33 -10.14
N VAL A 421 -22.43 8.66 -10.12
CA VAL A 421 -21.17 9.36 -10.34
C VAL A 421 -21.00 10.47 -9.30
N LYS A 422 -19.79 10.65 -8.80
CA LYS A 422 -19.39 11.68 -7.84
C LYS A 422 -18.19 12.41 -8.43
N VAL A 423 -18.32 13.71 -8.66
CA VAL A 423 -17.25 14.57 -9.18
C VAL A 423 -17.09 15.78 -8.26
N LYS A 424 -15.91 15.91 -7.65
CA LYS A 424 -15.65 17.01 -6.72
C LYS A 424 -15.70 18.37 -7.43
N GLY A 425 -16.46 19.30 -6.86
CA GLY A 425 -16.53 20.69 -7.33
C GLY A 425 -17.56 20.93 -8.44
N PHE A 426 -18.37 19.94 -8.78
CA PHE A 426 -19.48 20.05 -9.72
C PHE A 426 -20.79 19.63 -9.08
N SER A 427 -21.84 20.42 -9.30
CA SER A 427 -23.20 20.01 -8.95
C SER A 427 -23.75 19.13 -10.06
N LEU A 428 -23.98 17.85 -9.75
CA LEU A 428 -24.52 16.87 -10.70
C LEU A 428 -26.06 16.91 -10.72
N ASN A 429 -26.60 18.08 -11.06
CA ASN A 429 -28.01 18.19 -11.45
C ASN A 429 -28.20 17.66 -12.88
N VAL A 430 -29.43 17.66 -13.40
CA VAL A 430 -29.75 17.13 -14.75
C VAL A 430 -28.80 17.67 -15.84
N ARG A 431 -28.45 18.96 -15.81
CA ARG A 431 -27.52 19.59 -16.76
C ARG A 431 -26.05 19.17 -16.53
N GLY A 432 -25.68 18.99 -15.26
CA GLY A 432 -24.37 18.47 -14.88
C GLY A 432 -24.19 17.03 -15.31
N MET A 433 -25.19 16.17 -15.08
CA MET A 433 -25.18 14.75 -15.47
C MET A 433 -25.17 14.55 -16.99
N ALA A 434 -25.75 15.48 -17.76
CA ALA A 434 -25.66 15.43 -19.23
C ALA A 434 -24.20 15.57 -19.74
N GLN A 435 -23.33 16.25 -18.99
CA GLN A 435 -21.93 16.47 -19.34
C GLN A 435 -20.97 15.55 -18.56
N LEU A 436 -21.33 15.21 -17.33
CA LEU A 436 -20.54 14.44 -16.37
C LEU A 436 -21.38 13.30 -15.82
N ASN A 437 -21.39 12.18 -16.56
CA ASN A 437 -22.01 10.93 -16.17
C ASN A 437 -20.96 9.81 -16.07
N TYR A 438 -21.44 8.63 -15.68
CA TYR A 438 -20.63 7.44 -15.52
C TYR A 438 -19.87 7.07 -16.81
N GLU A 439 -20.56 7.08 -17.94
CA GLU A 439 -20.03 6.69 -19.25
C GLU A 439 -18.90 7.62 -19.69
N VAL A 440 -19.10 8.93 -19.55
CA VAL A 440 -18.08 9.95 -19.85
C VAL A 440 -16.86 9.78 -18.93
N MET A 441 -17.08 9.58 -17.62
CA MET A 441 -15.97 9.35 -16.68
C MET A 441 -15.20 8.07 -17.04
N LYS A 442 -15.90 6.98 -17.34
CA LYS A 442 -15.32 5.70 -17.73
C LYS A 442 -14.46 5.85 -18.98
N GLN A 443 -14.99 6.50 -20.01
CA GLN A 443 -14.25 6.72 -21.25
C GLN A 443 -12.99 7.56 -21.01
N ASN A 444 -13.10 8.64 -20.24
CA ASN A 444 -11.94 9.48 -19.90
C ASN A 444 -10.84 8.70 -19.17
N ILE A 445 -11.22 7.81 -18.24
CA ILE A 445 -10.25 6.95 -17.53
C ILE A 445 -9.59 5.96 -18.50
N LEU A 446 -10.38 5.30 -19.36
CA LEU A 446 -9.85 4.35 -20.35
C LEU A 446 -8.91 5.02 -21.35
N ASP A 447 -9.24 6.24 -21.77
CA ASP A 447 -8.43 7.05 -22.70
C ASP A 447 -7.12 7.54 -22.06
N GLU A 448 -7.05 7.62 -20.74
CA GLU A 448 -5.81 7.96 -20.03
C GLU A 448 -4.93 6.72 -19.80
N ILE A 449 -5.55 5.54 -19.63
CA ILE A 449 -4.82 4.28 -19.36
C ILE A 449 -4.30 3.61 -20.64
N ARG A 450 -5.11 3.57 -21.71
CA ARG A 450 -4.79 2.80 -22.93
C ARG A 450 -3.95 3.62 -23.92
N PRO A 451 -4.35 4.83 -24.32
CA PRO A 451 -3.51 5.77 -25.08
C PRO A 451 -3.11 7.00 -24.23
N PRO A 452 -2.13 6.88 -23.32
CA PRO A 452 -1.68 8.01 -22.51
C PRO A 452 -1.11 9.11 -23.41
N LEU A 453 -1.47 10.35 -23.13
CA LEU A 453 -0.90 11.53 -23.79
C LEU A 453 0.17 12.14 -22.88
N GLY A 454 1.20 12.75 -23.47
CA GLY A 454 2.21 13.51 -22.71
C GLY A 454 1.65 14.78 -22.03
N VAL A 455 0.41 15.15 -22.32
CA VAL A 455 -0.31 16.26 -21.69
C VAL A 455 -1.67 15.78 -21.18
N PRO A 456 -2.15 16.27 -20.01
CA PRO A 456 -3.44 15.88 -19.48
C PRO A 456 -4.58 16.21 -20.44
N ARG A 457 -5.49 15.25 -20.65
CA ARG A 457 -6.74 15.48 -21.38
C ARG A 457 -7.57 16.54 -20.68
N LYS A 458 -8.15 17.46 -21.45
CA LYS A 458 -9.08 18.47 -20.95
C LYS A 458 -10.47 18.17 -21.49
N THR A 459 -11.42 18.00 -20.57
CA THR A 459 -12.84 17.95 -20.91
C THR A 459 -13.43 19.31 -20.60
N ASP A 460 -13.90 20.00 -21.62
CA ASP A 460 -14.59 21.28 -21.43
C ASP A 460 -15.96 21.04 -20.80
N ILE A 461 -16.18 21.64 -19.64
CA ILE A 461 -17.43 21.53 -18.88
C ILE A 461 -18.02 22.91 -18.74
N VAL A 462 -19.24 23.09 -19.24
CA VAL A 462 -19.99 24.33 -19.05
C VAL A 462 -20.60 24.30 -17.66
N LYS A 463 -20.02 25.08 -16.74
CA LYS A 463 -20.66 25.34 -15.44
C LYS A 463 -21.92 26.16 -15.70
N PRO A 464 -23.13 25.67 -15.36
CA PRO A 464 -24.33 26.49 -15.47
C PRO A 464 -24.17 27.67 -14.53
N CYS A 465 -24.09 28.90 -15.06
CA CYS A 465 -24.12 30.11 -14.26
C CYS A 465 -25.38 30.09 -13.40
N ILE A 466 -25.20 30.13 -12.07
CA ILE A 466 -26.25 30.61 -11.18
C ILE A 466 -26.28 32.12 -11.47
N LEU A 467 -27.23 32.56 -12.29
CA LEU A 467 -27.51 33.98 -12.50
C LEU A 467 -27.89 34.61 -11.16
N SER A 468 -26.93 35.20 -10.47
CA SER A 468 -27.19 36.28 -9.51
C SER A 468 -27.04 37.61 -10.24
N THR A 469 -27.96 37.89 -11.16
CA THR A 469 -28.27 39.26 -11.58
C THR A 469 -29.72 39.48 -11.20
N ILE A 470 -29.90 39.99 -9.97
CA ILE A 470 -31.11 40.73 -9.61
C ILE A 470 -30.78 42.20 -9.97
N PRO A 471 -31.69 42.92 -10.65
CA PRO A 471 -31.45 44.25 -11.20
C PRO A 471 -31.04 45.31 -10.17
#